data_AF-K9UVR1-F1
#
_entry.id   AF-K9UVR1-F1
#
_cell.length_a   1.000
_cell.length_b   1.000
_cell.length_c   1.000
_cell.angle_alpha   90.00
_cell.angle_beta   90.00
_cell.angle_gamma   90.00
#
_symmetry.space_group_name_H-M   'P 1'
#
loop_
_entity.id
_entity.type
_entity.pdbx_description
1 polymer ?
#
loop_
_entity_poly.entity_id
_entity_poly.type
_entity_poly.pdbx_seq_one_letter_code
_entity_poly.pdbx_strand_id
1 'polypeptide(L)'
;MRYLPLVLFTILPGMLGIGIFGYYALVDWNALQQAYNTFASVVQSKSNLETLFVAEARQNIHRINLFADGVWTLLSAIIASIGLHGICTIRGKIKRIGS
;
A
#
# COMPACT_ATOMS: atom_id res chain seq x y z
N MET A 1 6.12 -31.88 0.68
CA MET A 1 5.16 -30.94 1.32
C MET A 1 5.79 -29.66 1.90
N ARG A 2 7.11 -29.38 1.74
CA ARG A 2 7.78 -28.22 2.38
C ARG A 2 7.41 -26.83 1.81
N TYR A 3 6.83 -26.77 0.60
CA TYR A 3 6.46 -25.50 -0.05
C TYR A 3 5.08 -24.99 0.34
N LEU A 4 4.22 -25.88 0.83
CA LEU A 4 2.83 -25.60 1.19
C LEU A 4 2.72 -24.52 2.28
N PRO A 5 3.50 -24.54 3.38
CA PRO A 5 3.44 -23.46 4.37
C PRO A 5 3.95 -22.10 3.85
N LEU A 6 4.96 -22.09 2.96
CA LEU A 6 5.47 -20.85 2.34
C LEU A 6 4.43 -20.18 1.44
N VAL A 7 3.70 -20.98 0.66
CA VAL A 7 2.63 -20.47 -0.19
C VAL A 7 1.44 -19.99 0.65
N LEU A 8 1.03 -20.78 1.65
CA LEU A 8 -0.17 -20.50 2.44
C LEU A 8 -0.01 -19.31 3.40
N PHE A 9 1.14 -19.20 4.07
CA PHE A 9 1.34 -18.20 5.13
C PHE A 9 2.09 -16.94 4.67
N THR A 10 2.71 -16.97 3.48
CA THR A 10 3.58 -15.87 3.05
C THR A 10 3.14 -15.27 1.72
N ILE A 11 2.88 -16.12 0.71
CA ILE A 11 2.54 -15.66 -0.64
C ILE A 11 1.07 -15.23 -0.74
N LEU A 12 0.13 -16.06 -0.26
CA LEU A 12 -1.29 -15.72 -0.28
C LEU A 12 -1.62 -14.43 0.50
N PRO A 13 -1.25 -14.29 1.79
CA PRO A 13 -1.54 -13.07 2.53
C PRO A 13 -0.75 -11.86 2.01
N GLY A 14 0.48 -12.05 1.50
CA GLY A 14 1.26 -10.98 0.87
C GLY A 14 0.60 -10.45 -0.41
N MET A 15 0.15 -11.33 -1.30
CA MET A 15 -0.56 -10.96 -2.54
C MET A 15 -1.91 -10.33 -2.26
N LEU A 16 -2.67 -10.86 -1.30
CA LEU A 16 -3.93 -10.26 -0.85
C LEU A 16 -3.70 -8.88 -0.25
N GLY A 17 -2.67 -8.71 0.57
CA GLY A 17 -2.28 -7.42 1.13
C GLY A 17 -1.92 -6.39 0.05
N ILE A 18 -1.10 -6.76 -0.93
CA ILE A 18 -0.76 -5.88 -2.07
C ILE A 18 -2.03 -5.46 -2.83
N GLY A 19 -2.93 -6.41 -3.10
CA GLY A 19 -4.17 -6.13 -3.83
C GLY A 19 -5.12 -5.22 -3.06
N ILE A 20 -5.36 -5.51 -1.78
CA ILE A 20 -6.29 -4.76 -0.94
C ILE A 20 -5.72 -3.37 -0.62
N PHE A 21 -4.52 -3.29 -0.04
CA PHE A 21 -3.92 -2.02 0.34
C PHE A 21 -3.54 -1.16 -0.86
N GLY A 22 -3.09 -1.78 -1.96
CA GLY A 22 -2.81 -1.05 -3.20
C GLY A 22 -4.08 -0.48 -3.84
N TYR A 23 -5.20 -1.20 -3.80
CA TYR A 23 -6.49 -0.69 -4.26
C TYR A 23 -6.98 0.47 -3.39
N TYR A 24 -6.93 0.34 -2.05
CA TYR A 24 -7.29 1.42 -1.14
C TYR A 24 -6.39 2.65 -1.30
N ALA A 25 -5.08 2.46 -1.47
CA ALA A 25 -4.15 3.56 -1.74
C ALA A 25 -4.51 4.33 -3.02
N LEU A 26 -4.97 3.65 -4.07
CA LEU A 26 -5.42 4.30 -5.32
C LEU A 26 -6.75 5.04 -5.13
N VAL A 27 -7.68 4.48 -4.37
CA VAL A 27 -8.96 5.13 -4.04
C VAL A 27 -8.73 6.39 -3.21
N ASP A 28 -7.89 6.30 -2.18
CA ASP A 28 -7.51 7.42 -1.32
C ASP A 28 -6.71 8.48 -2.09
N TRP A 29 -5.87 8.09 -3.04
CA TRP A 29 -5.19 9.02 -3.94
C TRP A 29 -6.18 9.84 -4.76
N ASN A 30 -7.21 9.18 -5.32
CA ASN A 30 -8.23 9.85 -6.12
C ASN A 30 -9.09 10.80 -5.27
N ALA A 31 -9.45 10.39 -4.05
CA ALA A 31 -10.16 11.23 -3.09
C ALA A 31 -9.33 12.46 -2.66
N LEU A 32 -8.02 12.27 -2.42
CA LEU A 32 -7.09 13.35 -2.09
C LEU A 32 -6.99 14.35 -3.25
N GLN A 33 -6.92 13.88 -4.49
CA GLN A 33 -6.87 14.75 -5.67
C GLN A 33 -8.14 15.60 -5.82
N GLN A 34 -9.31 15.01 -5.55
CA GLN A 34 -10.59 15.71 -5.63
C GLN A 34 -10.76 16.74 -4.49
N ALA A 35 -10.32 16.39 -3.29
CA ALA A 35 -10.27 17.32 -2.15
C ALA A 35 -9.29 18.48 -2.41
N TYR A 36 -8.14 18.21 -3.04
CA TYR A 36 -7.17 19.23 -3.43
C TYR A 36 -7.73 20.23 -4.44
N ASN A 37 -8.42 19.73 -5.47
CA ASN A 37 -9.07 20.58 -6.48
C ASN A 37 -10.20 21.43 -5.88
N THR A 38 -10.94 20.89 -4.90
CA THR A 38 -12.00 21.62 -4.18
C THR A 38 -11.39 22.67 -3.23
N PHE A 39 -10.27 22.37 -2.60
CA PHE A 39 -9.57 23.34 -1.76
C PHE A 39 -8.98 24.48 -2.60
N ALA A 40 -8.38 24.18 -3.76
CA ALA A 40 -7.86 25.18 -4.68
C ALA A 40 -8.94 26.16 -5.19
N SER A 41 -10.17 25.67 -5.44
CA SER A 41 -11.29 26.53 -5.83
C SER A 41 -11.82 27.39 -4.67
N VAL A 42 -11.84 26.87 -3.44
CA VAL A 42 -12.29 27.58 -2.22
C VAL A 42 -11.26 28.60 -1.71
N VAL A 43 -9.97 28.36 -1.95
CA VAL A 43 -8.88 29.31 -1.69
C VAL A 43 -8.93 30.47 -2.69
N GLN A 44 -9.20 30.20 -3.97
CA GLN A 44 -9.42 31.27 -4.97
C GLN A 44 -10.63 32.15 -4.65
N SER A 45 -11.66 31.61 -3.96
CA SER A 45 -12.86 32.37 -3.61
C SER A 45 -12.74 33.26 -2.35
N LYS A 46 -11.54 33.44 -1.77
CA LYS A 46 -11.30 34.26 -0.54
C LYS A 46 -12.27 33.92 0.61
N SER A 47 -12.36 32.64 0.97
CA SER A 47 -13.14 32.22 2.14
C SER A 47 -12.40 32.47 3.47
N ASN A 48 -13.14 32.43 4.58
CA ASN A 48 -12.71 32.76 5.94
C ASN A 48 -11.44 31.98 6.38
N LEU A 49 -10.59 32.58 7.21
CA LEU A 49 -9.32 31.98 7.66
C LEU A 49 -9.51 30.61 8.37
N GLU A 50 -10.63 30.47 9.07
CA GLU A 50 -11.04 29.22 9.72
C GLU A 50 -11.34 28.10 8.70
N THR A 51 -12.00 28.43 7.59
CA THR A 51 -12.26 27.46 6.51
C THR A 51 -10.98 27.03 5.78
N LEU A 52 -9.98 27.92 5.72
CA LEU A 52 -8.65 27.58 5.20
C LEU A 52 -7.94 26.56 6.11
N PHE A 53 -7.88 26.83 7.42
CA PHE A 53 -7.24 25.94 8.40
C PHE A 53 -7.88 24.55 8.47
N VAL A 54 -9.22 24.50 8.47
CA VAL A 54 -9.94 23.22 8.53
C VAL A 54 -9.64 22.34 7.33
N ALA A 55 -9.58 22.91 6.12
CA ALA A 55 -9.34 22.09 4.95
C ALA A 55 -7.85 21.87 4.61
N GLU A 56 -6.92 22.68 5.12
CA GLU A 56 -5.49 22.30 5.21
C GLU A 56 -5.31 21.08 6.13
N ALA A 57 -5.96 21.06 7.30
CA ALA A 57 -5.91 19.91 8.21
C ALA A 57 -6.49 18.64 7.58
N ARG A 58 -7.59 18.74 6.80
CA ARG A 58 -8.14 17.60 6.05
C ARG A 58 -7.19 17.07 4.98
N GLN A 59 -6.51 17.94 4.23
CA GLN A 59 -5.50 17.51 3.27
C GLN A 59 -4.36 16.74 3.93
N ASN A 60 -3.93 17.19 5.10
CA ASN A 60 -2.83 16.54 5.81
C ASN A 60 -3.23 15.15 6.35
N ILE A 61 -4.47 15.01 6.84
CA ILE A 61 -5.02 13.70 7.24
C ILE A 61 -5.06 12.72 6.07
N HIS A 62 -5.58 13.14 4.91
CA HIS A 62 -5.62 12.27 3.72
C HIS A 62 -4.23 11.91 3.21
N ARG A 63 -3.24 12.81 3.29
CA ARG A 63 -1.83 12.48 2.99
C ARG A 63 -1.28 11.41 3.93
N ILE A 64 -1.55 11.52 5.22
CA ILE A 64 -1.06 10.54 6.22
C ILE A 64 -1.71 9.18 5.99
N ASN A 65 -3.01 9.14 5.70
CA ASN A 65 -3.72 7.88 5.45
C ASN A 65 -3.18 7.18 4.19
N LEU A 66 -3.01 7.93 3.11
CA LEU A 66 -2.39 7.45 1.89
C LEU A 66 -0.95 6.93 2.11
N PHE A 67 -0.15 7.62 2.94
CA PHE A 67 1.18 7.15 3.31
C PHE A 67 1.12 5.84 4.10
N ALA A 68 0.18 5.71 5.03
CA ALA A 68 -0.02 4.49 5.81
C ALA A 68 -0.40 3.32 4.90
N ASP A 69 -1.34 3.51 3.97
CA ASP A 69 -1.75 2.48 3.00
C ASP A 69 -0.61 2.12 2.05
N GLY A 70 0.20 3.09 1.63
CA GLY A 70 1.41 2.87 0.84
C GLY A 70 2.46 2.04 1.59
N VAL A 71 2.70 2.33 2.87
CA VAL A 71 3.63 1.56 3.72
C VAL A 71 3.11 0.14 3.94
N TRP A 72 1.81 -0.05 4.20
CA TRP A 72 1.20 -1.37 4.34
C TRP A 72 1.27 -2.20 3.05
N THR A 73 1.12 -1.54 1.90
CA THR A 73 1.31 -2.18 0.58
C THR A 73 2.75 -2.63 0.40
N LEU A 74 3.73 -1.78 0.71
CA LEU A 74 5.15 -2.10 0.59
C LEU A 74 5.55 -3.25 1.54
N LEU A 75 5.05 -3.23 2.78
CA LEU A 75 5.30 -4.29 3.75
C LEU A 75 4.75 -5.64 3.26
N SER A 76 3.53 -5.63 2.69
CA SER A 76 2.92 -6.81 2.07
C SER A 76 3.76 -7.33 0.89
N ALA A 77 4.32 -6.44 0.08
CA ALA A 77 5.22 -6.78 -1.02
C ALA A 77 6.54 -7.40 -0.53
N ILE A 78 7.13 -6.90 0.55
CA ILE A 78 8.33 -7.48 1.17
C ILE A 78 8.03 -8.90 1.67
N ILE A 79 6.91 -9.11 2.35
CA ILE A 79 6.48 -10.43 2.83
C ILE A 79 6.31 -11.40 1.65
N ALA A 80 5.60 -10.98 0.59
CA ALA A 80 5.44 -11.79 -0.62
C ALA A 80 6.80 -12.16 -1.26
N SER A 81 7.73 -11.21 -1.34
CA SER A 81 9.08 -11.41 -1.88
C SER A 81 9.89 -12.42 -1.05
N ILE A 82 9.80 -12.38 0.28
CA ILE A 82 10.46 -13.35 1.17
C ILE A 82 9.92 -14.77 0.92
N GLY A 83 8.60 -14.92 0.80
CA GLY A 83 7.97 -16.20 0.47
C GLY A 83 8.45 -16.75 -0.88
N LEU A 84 8.52 -15.89 -1.90
CA LEU A 84 8.97 -16.25 -3.24
C LEU A 84 10.46 -16.62 -3.27
N HIS A 85 11.30 -15.85 -2.58
CA HIS A 85 12.73 -16.13 -2.42
C HIS A 85 12.97 -17.46 -1.70
N GLY A 86 12.19 -17.76 -0.65
CA GLY A 86 12.25 -19.04 0.07
C GLY A 86 11.98 -20.24 -0.83
N ILE A 87 10.98 -20.15 -1.72
CA ILE A 87 10.68 -21.20 -2.70
C ILE A 87 11.81 -21.36 -3.72
N CYS A 88 12.33 -20.25 -4.27
CA CYS A 88 13.44 -20.28 -5.23
C CYS A 88 14.71 -20.90 -4.63
N THR A 89 15.06 -20.55 -3.39
CA THR A 89 16.25 -21.08 -2.70
C THR A 89 16.12 -22.56 -2.36
N ILE A 90 14.95 -23.02 -1.89
CA ILE A 90 14.71 -24.45 -1.65
C ILE A 90 14.75 -25.25 -2.96
N ARG A 91 14.14 -24.72 -4.04
CA ARG A 91 14.17 -25.36 -5.36
C ARG A 91 15.58 -25.45 -5.93
N GLY A 92 16.41 -24.41 -5.73
CA GLY A 92 17.82 -24.41 -6.10
C GLY A 92 18.68 -25.40 -5.30
N LYS A 93 18.35 -25.62 -4.01
CA LYS A 93 19.06 -26.58 -3.16
C LYS A 93 18.77 -28.04 -3.54
N ILE A 94 17.52 -28.36 -3.87
CA ILE A 94 17.12 -29.72 -4.29
C ILE A 94 17.75 -30.10 -5.64
N LYS A 95 17.86 -29.15 -6.58
CA LYS A 95 18.53 -29.39 -7.86
C LYS A 95 20.02 -29.70 -7.72
N ARG A 96 20.65 -29.29 -6.61
CA ARG A 96 22.09 -29.48 -6.33
C ARG A 96 22.43 -30.77 -5.59
N ILE A 97 21.44 -31.49 -5.02
CA ILE A 97 21.63 -32.74 -4.27
C ILE A 97 21.28 -33.96 -5.14
N GLY A 98 20.54 -33.76 -6.22
CA GLY A 98 20.18 -34.80 -7.20
C GLY A 98 21.09 -34.86 -8.44
N SER A 99 22.25 -34.20 -8.42
CA SER A 99 23.33 -34.27 -9.41
C SER A 99 24.60 -34.77 -8.73
#